data_AF-A0A4Q3CD72-F1
#
_entry.id   AF-A0A4Q3CD72-F1
#
_cell.length_a   1.000
_cell.length_b   1.000
_cell.length_c   1.000
_cell.angle_alpha   90.00
_cell.angle_beta   90.00
_cell.angle_gamma   90.00
#
_symmetry.space_group_name_H-M   'P 1'
#
loop_
_entity.id
_entity.type
_entity.pdbx_description
1 polymer ?
#
loop_
_entity_poly.entity_id
_entity_poly.type
_entity_poly.pdbx_seq_one_letter_code
_entity_poly.pdbx_strand_id
1 'polypeptide(L)'
;MRAAIIERYGPPEVVVIREVPTPVPNEDEILVRITTTTVNSGDARVRGLRVPRGMSLMMRFALGFNGPKQQIGGFDDAGRLEAADLLLGTVEAKREA
;
A
#
# COMPACT_ATOMS: atom_id res chain seq x y z
N MET A 1 11.39 4.87 -8.09
CA MET A 1 11.18 3.46 -7.70
C MET A 1 10.03 2.82 -8.47
N ARG A 2 9.95 1.48 -8.54
CA ARG A 2 8.76 0.77 -9.06
C ARG A 2 7.80 0.44 -7.91
N ALA A 3 6.51 0.65 -8.12
CA ALA A 3 5.46 0.40 -7.13
C ALA A 3 4.21 -0.24 -7.77
N ALA A 4 3.48 -1.03 -6.98
CA ALA A 4 2.17 -1.55 -7.35
C ALA A 4 1.09 -0.51 -7.03
N ILE A 5 0.39 -0.05 -8.07
CA ILE A 5 -0.59 1.03 -8.00
C ILE A 5 -2.01 0.47 -8.22
N ILE A 6 -2.94 0.93 -7.38
CA ILE A 6 -4.37 0.64 -7.48
C ILE A 6 -5.13 1.97 -7.61
N GLU A 7 -5.49 2.35 -8.84
CA GLU A 7 -6.18 3.62 -9.09
C GLU A 7 -7.70 3.51 -8.90
N ARG A 8 -8.25 2.30 -9.05
CA ARG A 8 -9.69 2.02 -8.96
C ARG A 8 -9.96 0.68 -8.29
N TYR A 9 -11.13 0.55 -7.70
CA TYR A 9 -11.60 -0.74 -7.22
C TYR A 9 -11.87 -1.71 -8.38
N GLY A 10 -11.67 -3.00 -8.18
CA GLY A 10 -11.96 -3.98 -9.22
C GLY A 10 -11.43 -5.39 -8.97
N PRO A 11 -11.21 -6.20 -10.02
CA PRO A 11 -10.54 -7.51 -9.95
C PRO A 11 -9.00 -7.36 -9.95
N PRO A 12 -8.21 -8.42 -9.70
CA PRO A 12 -6.75 -8.32 -9.49
C PRO A 12 -5.97 -7.57 -10.58
N GLU A 13 -6.49 -7.57 -11.82
CA GLU A 13 -5.91 -6.93 -13.00
C GLU A 13 -5.86 -5.40 -12.92
N VAL A 14 -6.55 -4.79 -11.94
CA VAL A 14 -6.43 -3.33 -11.69
C VAL A 14 -5.13 -2.94 -11.00
N VAL A 15 -4.36 -3.91 -10.50
CA VAL A 15 -3.03 -3.67 -9.93
C VAL A 15 -2.04 -3.51 -11.08
N VAL A 16 -1.39 -2.35 -11.16
CA VAL A 16 -0.40 -2.07 -12.21
C VAL A 16 0.93 -1.67 -11.59
N ILE A 17 2.02 -2.23 -12.09
CA ILE A 17 3.37 -1.80 -11.70
C ILE A 17 3.74 -0.56 -12.49
N ARG A 18 4.07 0.53 -11.81
CA ARG A 18 4.54 1.78 -12.44
C ARG A 18 5.81 2.28 -11.80
N GLU A 19 6.59 3.05 -12.56
CA GLU A 19 7.65 3.87 -12.00
C GLU A 19 7.05 5.13 -11.37
N VAL A 20 7.48 5.42 -10.15
CA VAL A 20 7.07 6.57 -9.34
C VAL A 20 8.30 7.21 -8.70
N PRO A 21 8.26 8.48 -8.27
CA PRO A 21 9.35 9.07 -7.50
C PRO A 21 9.66 8.25 -6.24
N THR A 22 10.93 8.20 -5.87
CA THR A 22 11.34 7.61 -4.59
C THR A 22 10.91 8.57 -3.47
N PRO A 23 10.21 8.08 -2.42
CA PRO A 23 9.78 8.95 -1.33
C PRO A 23 10.99 9.49 -0.56
N VAL A 24 10.84 10.71 -0.05
CA VAL A 24 11.83 11.36 0.81
C VAL A 24 11.32 11.21 2.24
N PRO A 25 12.04 10.50 3.14
CA PRO A 25 11.62 10.34 4.52
C PRO A 25 11.67 11.67 5.27
N ASN A 26 10.75 11.84 6.23
CA ASN A 26 10.80 12.92 7.22
C ASN A 26 11.87 12.64 8.29
N GLU A 27 12.06 13.59 9.23
CA GLU A 27 13.12 13.53 10.24
C GLU A 27 13.09 12.24 11.11
N ASP A 28 11.90 11.72 11.38
CA ASP A 28 11.66 10.52 12.21
C ASP A 28 11.37 9.24 11.40
N GLU A 29 11.54 9.30 10.08
CA GLU A 29 11.27 8.18 9.19
C GLU A 29 12.57 7.62 8.61
N ILE A 30 12.56 6.32 8.34
CA ILE A 30 13.61 5.68 7.57
C ILE A 30 13.07 5.18 6.25
N LEU A 31 13.91 5.27 5.22
CA LEU A 31 13.61 4.77 3.90
C LEU A 31 14.09 3.31 3.80
N VAL A 32 13.14 2.36 3.76
CA VAL A 32 13.46 0.93 3.78
C VAL A 32 13.30 0.33 2.39
N ARG A 33 14.35 -0.30 1.88
CA ARG A 33 14.29 -1.05 0.62
C ARG A 33 13.62 -2.39 0.84
N ILE A 34 12.44 -2.57 0.27
CA ILE A 34 11.70 -3.84 0.30
C ILE A 34 12.22 -4.71 -0.87
N THR A 35 12.39 -6.01 -0.61
CA THR A 35 12.77 -7.01 -1.64
C THR A 35 11.62 -7.97 -1.93
N THR A 36 10.75 -8.18 -0.94
CA THR A 36 9.57 -9.03 -1.04
C THR A 36 8.51 -8.51 -0.09
N THR A 37 7.26 -8.58 -0.49
CA THR A 37 6.11 -8.26 0.35
C THR A 37 5.07 -9.39 0.23
N THR A 38 4.11 -9.40 1.14
CA THR A 38 3.08 -10.43 1.19
C THR A 38 1.87 -10.06 0.33
N VAL A 39 1.07 -11.07 -0.04
CA VAL A 39 -0.26 -10.86 -0.61
C VAL A 39 -1.27 -11.32 0.42
N ASN A 40 -1.96 -10.38 1.06
CA ASN A 40 -2.92 -10.70 2.11
C ASN A 40 -4.39 -10.57 1.62
N SER A 41 -5.30 -11.20 2.37
CA SER A 41 -6.74 -11.16 2.04
C SER A 41 -7.39 -9.80 2.32
N GLY A 42 -6.79 -8.99 3.19
CA GLY A 42 -7.26 -7.64 3.53
C GLY A 42 -7.12 -6.69 2.35
N ASP A 43 -5.94 -6.64 1.74
CA ASP A 43 -5.61 -5.89 0.53
C ASP A 43 -6.54 -6.28 -0.62
N ALA A 44 -6.79 -7.59 -0.78
CA ALA A 44 -7.71 -8.08 -1.80
C ALA A 44 -9.17 -7.61 -1.56
N ARG A 45 -9.61 -7.52 -0.30
CA ARG A 45 -10.95 -7.00 0.06
C ARG A 45 -11.05 -5.50 -0.15
N VAL A 46 -10.04 -4.74 0.27
CA VAL A 46 -9.97 -3.28 0.09
C VAL A 46 -9.93 -2.92 -1.40
N ARG A 47 -9.00 -3.52 -2.16
CA ARG A 47 -8.89 -3.36 -3.63
C ARG A 47 -10.18 -3.75 -4.35
N GLY A 48 -10.85 -4.81 -3.91
CA GLY A 48 -12.09 -5.28 -4.51
C GLY A 48 -13.36 -4.57 -4.00
N LEU A 49 -13.24 -3.67 -3.02
CA LEU A 49 -14.37 -3.13 -2.24
C LEU A 49 -15.35 -4.22 -1.79
N ARG A 50 -14.82 -5.37 -1.36
CA ARG A 50 -15.60 -6.52 -0.90
C ARG A 50 -15.96 -6.33 0.57
N VAL A 51 -17.11 -5.71 0.80
CA VAL A 51 -17.62 -5.35 2.13
C VAL A 51 -19.04 -5.92 2.31
N PRO A 52 -19.53 -6.05 3.56
CA PRO A 52 -20.90 -6.49 3.81
C PRO A 52 -21.94 -5.65 3.05
N ARG A 53 -23.06 -6.28 2.69
CA ARG A 53 -24.16 -5.60 1.98
C ARG A 53 -24.61 -4.36 2.76
N GLY A 54 -24.81 -3.25 2.04
CA GLY A 54 -25.21 -1.96 2.61
C GLY A 54 -24.06 -1.09 3.13
N MET A 55 -22.83 -1.61 3.25
CA MET A 55 -21.69 -0.83 3.76
C MET A 55 -20.83 -0.18 2.66
N SER A 56 -21.10 -0.46 1.37
CA SER A 56 -20.27 0.03 0.26
C SER A 56 -20.15 1.55 0.21
N LEU A 57 -21.23 2.28 0.47
CA LEU A 57 -21.22 3.75 0.47
C LEU A 57 -20.39 4.30 1.63
N MET A 58 -20.58 3.78 2.84
CA MET A 58 -19.79 4.15 4.02
C MET A 58 -18.30 3.87 3.79
N MET A 59 -17.97 2.71 3.22
CA MET A 59 -16.59 2.33 2.95
C MET A 59 -15.95 3.17 1.85
N ARG A 60 -16.72 3.67 0.88
CA ARG A 60 -16.23 4.66 -0.11
C ARG A 60 -15.86 6.01 0.54
N PHE A 61 -16.57 6.44 1.59
CA PHE A 61 -16.16 7.63 2.35
C PHE A 61 -14.88 7.39 3.14
N ALA A 62 -14.74 6.21 3.76
CA ALA A 62 -13.56 5.85 4.53
C ALA A 62 -12.33 5.67 3.62
N LEU A 63 -12.42 4.80 2.62
CA LEU A 63 -11.30 4.33 1.79
C LEU A 63 -11.07 5.14 0.52
N GLY A 64 -12.05 5.92 0.06
CA GLY A 64 -12.00 6.69 -1.18
C GLY A 64 -13.11 6.30 -2.16
N PHE A 65 -13.63 7.29 -2.90
CA PHE A 65 -14.88 7.11 -3.64
C PHE A 65 -14.72 6.28 -4.90
N ASN A 66 -13.69 6.55 -5.72
CA ASN A 66 -13.44 5.86 -7.00
C ASN A 66 -12.36 4.78 -6.91
N GLY A 67 -11.54 4.82 -5.87
CA GLY A 67 -10.46 3.89 -5.57
C GLY A 67 -9.89 4.18 -4.18
N PRO A 68 -8.93 3.36 -3.71
CA PRO A 68 -8.24 3.60 -2.45
C PRO A 68 -7.54 4.96 -2.42
N LYS A 69 -7.64 5.68 -1.29
CA LYS A 69 -6.93 6.95 -1.05
C LYS A 69 -5.42 6.78 -1.11
N GLN A 70 -4.91 5.71 -0.50
CA GLN A 70 -3.53 5.25 -0.71
C GLN A 70 -3.52 4.26 -1.87
N GLN A 71 -2.99 4.71 -3.00
CA GLN A 71 -2.93 3.92 -4.23
C GLN A 71 -1.75 2.95 -4.24
N ILE A 72 -0.69 3.24 -3.49
CA ILE A 72 0.41 2.32 -3.20
C ILE A 72 0.01 1.56 -1.94
N GLY A 73 -0.28 0.26 -2.08
CA GLY A 73 -0.61 -0.63 -0.98
C GLY A 73 0.61 -1.16 -0.24
N GLY A 74 0.37 -1.87 0.87
CA GLY A 74 1.40 -2.41 1.77
C GLY A 74 0.99 -2.20 3.23
N PHE A 75 -0.09 -2.87 3.68
CA PHE A 75 -0.52 -2.78 5.09
C PHE A 75 0.32 -3.67 6.02
N ASP A 76 0.98 -4.69 5.48
CA ASP A 76 1.85 -5.62 6.19
C ASP A 76 3.22 -5.71 5.48
N ASP A 77 4.12 -4.78 5.78
CA ASP A 77 5.50 -4.84 5.29
C ASP A 77 6.38 -5.63 6.26
N ALA A 78 6.66 -6.90 5.91
CA ALA A 78 7.73 -7.67 6.54
C ALA A 78 9.07 -7.32 5.86
N GLY A 79 9.65 -6.16 6.20
CA GLY A 79 10.94 -5.71 5.67
C GLY A 79 12.13 -6.21 6.50
N ARG A 80 13.02 -7.00 5.91
CA ARG A 80 14.40 -7.19 6.41
C ARG A 80 15.30 -6.14 5.73
N LEU A 81 16.14 -5.45 6.51
CA LEU A 81 17.12 -4.47 6.04
C LEU A 81 18.19 -5.19 5.19
N GLU A 82 18.03 -5.27 3.88
CA GLU A 82 19.10 -5.64 2.95
C GLU A 82 18.73 -5.29 1.50
N ALA A 83 19.73 -4.89 0.72
CA ALA A 83 19.55 -4.18 -0.55
C ALA A 83 19.17 -5.08 -1.74
N ALA A 84 17.91 -5.05 -2.21
CA ALA A 84 17.49 -5.28 -3.62
C ALA A 84 16.10 -4.67 -3.95
N ASP A 85 15.81 -4.40 -5.23
CA ASP A 85 14.77 -3.47 -5.74
C ASP A 85 13.32 -4.01 -5.71
N LEU A 86 12.43 -3.56 -4.80
CA LEU A 86 11.02 -3.17 -5.08
C LEU A 86 10.29 -2.66 -3.82
N LEU A 87 9.71 -1.44 -3.89
CA LEU A 87 9.03 -0.70 -2.81
C LEU A 87 10.00 -0.06 -1.79
N LEU A 88 9.98 1.26 -1.69
CA LEU A 88 10.52 1.97 -0.54
C LEU A 88 9.33 2.58 0.19
N GLY A 89 8.90 1.94 1.27
CA GLY A 89 7.98 2.54 2.24
C GLY A 89 8.77 3.43 3.20
N THR A 90 8.13 4.49 3.72
CA THR A 90 8.62 5.16 4.92
C THR A 90 8.07 4.40 6.11
N VAL A 91 8.96 4.01 7.03
CA VAL A 91 8.56 3.42 8.31
C VAL A 91 8.89 4.46 9.36
N GLU A 92 7.90 4.89 10.14
CA GLU A 92 8.12 5.69 11.35
C GLU A 92 8.95 4.84 12.31
N ALA A 93 10.17 5.29 12.62
CA ALA A 93 10.99 4.62 13.62
C ALA A 93 10.40 4.95 14.99
N LYS A 94 9.51 4.08 15.51
CA LYS A 94 9.14 4.14 16.92
C LYS A 94 10.39 3.85 17.75
N ARG A 95 11.05 4.90 18.24
CA ARG A 95 11.97 4.79 19.37
C ARG A 95 11.12 4.41 20.59
N GLU A 96 11.19 3.15 20.98
CA GLU A 96 10.83 2.77 22.35
C GLU A 96 11.78 3.53 23.29
N ALA A 97 11.20 4.38 24.12
CA ALA A 97 11.84 5.02 25.26
C ALA A 97 11.31 4.38 26.55
#